data_AF-A0A7T1HTR9-F1
#
_entry.id   AF-A0A7T1HTR9-F1
#
_cell.length_a   1.000
_cell.length_b   1.000
_cell.length_c   1.000
_cell.angle_alpha   90.00
_cell.angle_beta   90.00
_cell.angle_gamma   90.00
#
_symmetry.space_group_name_H-M   'P 1'
#
loop_
_entity.id
_entity.type
_entity.pdbx_description
1 polymer ?
#
loop_
_entity_poly.entity_id
_entity_poly.type
_entity_poly.pdbx_seq_one_letter_code
_entity_poly.pdbx_strand_id
1 'polypeptide(L)'
;MMAGHADSQAMDGSGTSGAAVDLGGAAPMDPSMRDELYWNLLTARAVVELGRQSGLNIAFYEPPARTIAEADDPRTNWSVGRNHVAQGGYALEIHYDAYGPDGVGSGLIPPLRPWSRSRLDESLAAAFGPYPLGYRGGLGAPRRGIAILEIGKLEGPLEDSLRDPQRRQATIEAIAGRVVEALRAGVASPFSPPPDGLGSAPPGSSPRASSAAW
;
A
#
# COMPACT_ATOMS: atom_id res chain seq x y z
N MET A 1 6.77 -1.70 10.62
CA MET A 1 5.78 -1.47 9.56
C MET A 1 4.52 -0.92 10.17
N MET A 2 3.85 -0.02 9.48
CA MET A 2 2.56 0.55 9.85
C MET A 2 1.55 0.25 8.75
N ALA A 3 0.41 -0.32 9.12
CA ALA A 3 -0.76 -0.43 8.27
C ALA A 3 -1.89 0.40 8.89
N GLY A 4 -2.57 1.23 8.11
CA GLY A 4 -3.65 2.06 8.64
C GLY A 4 -4.38 2.79 7.53
N HIS A 5 -5.64 3.13 7.76
CA HIS A 5 -6.42 3.93 6.83
C HIS A 5 -7.33 4.85 7.63
N ALA A 6 -7.38 6.11 7.22
CA ALA A 6 -8.39 7.05 7.67
C ALA A 6 -8.55 8.13 6.62
N ASP A 7 -9.51 7.94 5.73
CA ASP A 7 -10.07 9.07 5.03
C ASP A 7 -10.82 9.96 6.03
N SER A 8 -10.55 11.25 5.97
CA SER A 8 -11.32 12.22 6.75
C SER A 8 -12.76 12.19 6.26
N GLN A 9 -13.66 11.75 7.12
CA GLN A 9 -15.09 11.71 6.80
C GLN A 9 -15.62 13.14 6.62
N ALA A 10 -16.54 13.33 5.66
CA ALA A 10 -17.11 14.62 5.27
C ALA A 10 -16.13 15.64 4.65
N MET A 11 -15.05 15.15 4.04
CA MET A 11 -14.16 15.93 3.19
C MET A 11 -14.17 15.37 1.76
N ASP A 12 -13.79 16.19 0.77
CA ASP A 12 -13.63 15.71 -0.60
C ASP A 12 -12.67 14.51 -0.62
N GLY A 13 -13.12 13.39 -1.20
CA GLY A 13 -12.36 12.14 -1.25
C GLY A 13 -12.53 11.22 -0.03
N SER A 14 -13.61 11.36 0.77
CA SER A 14 -13.87 10.54 1.97
C SER A 14 -14.22 9.05 1.75
N GLY A 15 -13.87 8.50 0.59
CA GLY A 15 -14.25 7.15 0.15
C GLY A 15 -15.69 7.00 -0.38
N THR A 16 -15.98 5.83 -0.96
CA THR A 16 -17.25 5.45 -1.59
C THR A 16 -18.19 4.69 -0.64
N SER A 17 -19.50 4.76 -0.88
CA SER A 17 -20.47 3.89 -0.19
C SER A 17 -20.51 2.47 -0.75
N GLY A 18 -19.86 2.21 -1.90
CA GLY A 18 -19.95 0.93 -2.62
C GLY A 18 -21.21 0.80 -3.49
N ALA A 19 -21.16 -0.12 -4.45
CA ALA A 19 -22.24 -0.32 -5.42
C ALA A 19 -23.52 -0.82 -4.75
N ALA A 20 -23.43 -1.67 -3.72
CA ALA A 20 -24.61 -2.19 -3.04
C ALA A 20 -25.45 -1.08 -2.37
N VAL A 21 -24.80 -0.05 -1.82
CA VAL A 21 -25.50 1.10 -1.23
C VAL A 21 -25.96 2.06 -2.32
N ASP A 22 -25.03 2.56 -3.14
CA ASP A 22 -25.32 3.67 -4.06
C ASP A 22 -26.18 3.24 -5.28
N LEU A 23 -26.05 1.99 -5.74
CA LEU A 23 -26.81 1.44 -6.87
C LEU A 23 -27.88 0.43 -6.45
N GLY A 24 -27.60 -0.37 -5.41
CA GLY A 24 -28.47 -1.44 -4.94
C GLY A 24 -29.47 -1.04 -3.84
N GLY A 25 -29.32 0.14 -3.23
CA GLY A 25 -30.19 0.62 -2.16
C GLY A 25 -30.03 -0.13 -0.83
N ALA A 26 -28.93 -0.85 -0.63
CA ALA A 26 -28.61 -1.48 0.64
C ALA A 26 -28.37 -0.43 1.74
N ALA A 27 -28.63 -0.80 3.00
CA ALA A 27 -28.23 0.03 4.13
C ALA A 27 -26.69 0.05 4.26
N PRO A 28 -26.09 1.17 4.67
CA PRO A 28 -24.67 1.23 5.03
C PRO A 28 -24.31 0.20 6.10
N MET A 29 -23.07 -0.28 6.09
CA MET A 29 -22.58 -1.21 7.11
C MET A 29 -22.51 -0.56 8.49
N ASP A 30 -22.17 0.72 8.53
CA ASP A 30 -22.21 1.57 9.72
C ASP A 30 -22.72 2.96 9.31
N PRO A 31 -23.80 3.48 9.91
CA PRO A 31 -24.38 4.77 9.52
C PRO A 31 -23.47 5.98 9.82
N SER A 32 -22.39 5.81 10.58
CA SER A 32 -21.44 6.88 10.91
C SER A 32 -20.28 7.04 9.92
N MET A 33 -20.14 6.13 8.94
CA MET A 33 -19.04 6.15 7.97
C MET A 33 -19.44 5.57 6.62
N ARG A 34 -18.64 5.84 5.59
CA ARG A 34 -18.74 5.16 4.30
C ARG A 34 -18.30 3.70 4.41
N ASP A 35 -18.88 2.84 3.58
CA ASP A 35 -18.56 1.41 3.59
C ASP A 35 -17.11 1.14 3.20
N GLU A 36 -16.50 1.98 2.34
CA GLU A 36 -15.06 1.92 2.08
C GLU A 36 -14.24 2.04 3.36
N LEU A 37 -14.47 3.09 4.17
CA LEU A 37 -13.77 3.26 5.44
C LEU A 37 -14.03 2.07 6.38
N TYR A 38 -15.27 1.60 6.46
CA TYR A 38 -15.63 0.45 7.29
C TYR A 38 -14.82 -0.81 6.91
N TRP A 39 -14.77 -1.14 5.62
CA TRP A 39 -14.04 -2.32 5.14
C TRP A 39 -12.52 -2.16 5.22
N ASN A 40 -12.00 -0.95 4.99
CA ASN A 40 -10.58 -0.61 5.15
C ASN A 40 -10.11 -0.87 6.58
N LEU A 41 -10.87 -0.41 7.58
CA LEU A 41 -10.55 -0.59 8.99
C LEU A 41 -10.54 -2.07 9.39
N LEU A 42 -11.56 -2.84 8.98
CA LEU A 42 -11.61 -4.28 9.30
C LEU A 42 -10.47 -5.05 8.64
N THR A 43 -10.18 -4.75 7.38
CA THR A 43 -9.12 -5.42 6.62
C THR A 43 -7.74 -5.07 7.18
N ALA A 44 -7.47 -3.80 7.48
CA ALA A 44 -6.20 -3.37 8.06
C ALA A 44 -5.94 -4.00 9.45
N ARG A 45 -6.98 -4.15 10.29
CA ARG A 45 -6.86 -4.86 11.57
C ARG A 45 -6.51 -6.34 11.36
N ALA A 46 -7.21 -7.02 10.44
CA ALA A 46 -6.93 -8.42 10.11
C ALA A 46 -5.51 -8.62 9.57
N VAL A 47 -5.02 -7.71 8.70
CA VAL A 47 -3.63 -7.72 8.20
C VAL A 47 -2.63 -7.59 9.35
N VAL A 48 -2.88 -6.69 10.30
CA VAL A 48 -1.98 -6.50 11.44
C VAL A 48 -1.99 -7.71 12.36
N GLU A 49 -3.16 -8.29 12.62
CA GLU A 49 -3.30 -9.50 13.43
C GLU A 49 -2.57 -10.70 12.80
N LEU A 50 -2.91 -11.05 11.57
CA LEU A 50 -2.26 -12.14 10.84
C LEU A 50 -0.77 -11.89 10.60
N GLY A 51 -0.39 -10.64 10.35
CA GLY A 51 1.00 -10.24 10.17
C GLY A 51 1.83 -10.49 11.41
N ARG A 52 1.32 -10.11 12.59
CA ARG A 52 1.97 -10.40 13.88
C ARG A 52 2.06 -11.89 14.15
N GLN A 53 0.99 -12.65 13.90
CA GLN A 53 1.01 -14.11 14.02
C GLN A 53 2.05 -14.75 13.10
N SER A 54 2.32 -14.12 11.95
CA SER A 54 3.32 -14.55 10.98
C SER A 54 4.74 -13.99 11.23
N GLY A 55 4.96 -13.31 12.36
CA GLY A 55 6.27 -12.79 12.78
C GLY A 55 6.65 -11.42 12.21
N LEU A 56 5.74 -10.70 11.56
CA LEU A 56 6.00 -9.33 11.09
C LEU A 56 5.96 -8.33 12.25
N ASN A 57 6.93 -7.42 12.29
CA ASN A 57 6.87 -6.23 13.15
C ASN A 57 5.94 -5.18 12.53
N ILE A 58 4.64 -5.38 12.71
CA ILE A 58 3.57 -4.57 12.13
C ILE A 58 2.63 -4.01 13.22
N ALA A 59 2.20 -2.76 13.02
CA ALA A 59 1.25 -2.09 13.90
C ALA A 59 0.14 -1.41 13.12
N PHE A 60 -1.04 -1.34 13.73
CA PHE A 60 -2.18 -0.60 13.24
C PHE A 60 -2.12 0.84 13.78
N TYR A 61 -2.44 1.83 12.93
CA TYR A 61 -2.69 3.20 13.39
C TYR A 61 -4.09 3.64 13.00
N GLU A 62 -4.84 4.12 14.00
CA GLU A 62 -6.15 4.73 13.84
C GLU A 62 -6.09 6.15 14.40
N PRO A 63 -6.40 7.17 13.59
CA PRO A 63 -6.49 8.53 14.10
C PRO A 63 -7.50 8.66 15.25
N PRO A 64 -7.24 9.54 16.22
CA PRO A 64 -8.12 9.75 17.37
C PRO A 64 -9.47 10.40 17.02
N ALA A 65 -9.63 10.88 15.77
CA ALA A 65 -10.85 11.46 15.27
C ALA A 65 -11.07 11.04 13.81
N ARG A 66 -12.34 10.89 13.40
CA ARG A 66 -12.74 10.51 12.03
C ARG A 66 -12.62 11.64 11.01
N THR A 67 -12.66 12.87 11.48
CA THR A 67 -12.55 14.07 10.65
C THR A 67 -11.49 14.96 11.25
N ILE A 68 -10.40 15.16 10.51
CA ILE A 68 -9.31 16.07 10.88
C ILE A 68 -9.10 16.98 9.66
N ALA A 69 -9.48 18.26 9.77
CA ALA A 69 -9.54 19.17 8.63
C ALA A 69 -8.17 19.41 7.96
N GLU A 70 -7.11 19.46 8.76
CA GLU A 70 -5.76 19.77 8.28
C GLU A 70 -4.99 18.48 7.96
N ALA A 71 -4.67 18.30 6.67
CA ALA A 71 -3.96 17.12 6.17
C ALA A 71 -2.56 16.90 6.79
N ASP A 72 -1.92 17.97 7.31
CA ASP A 72 -0.64 17.90 7.99
C ASP A 72 -0.75 17.96 9.53
N ASP A 73 -1.97 17.86 10.10
CA ASP A 73 -2.15 17.70 11.54
C ASP A 73 -1.37 16.45 12.02
N PRO A 74 -0.63 16.53 13.14
CA PRO A 74 0.23 15.45 13.62
C PRO A 74 -0.53 14.17 13.99
N ARG A 75 -1.85 14.23 14.14
CA ARG A 75 -2.73 13.10 14.48
C ARG A 75 -3.32 12.40 13.26
N THR A 76 -3.05 12.86 12.04
CA THR A 76 -3.46 12.16 10.83
C THR A 76 -2.60 10.91 10.61
N ASN A 77 -3.18 9.90 9.98
CA ASN A 77 -2.45 8.76 9.43
C ASN A 77 -1.31 9.20 8.50
N TRP A 78 -1.52 10.27 7.72
CA TRP A 78 -0.49 10.81 6.83
C TRP A 78 0.71 11.39 7.57
N SER A 79 0.50 12.17 8.63
CA SER A 79 1.60 12.71 9.43
C SER A 79 2.34 11.62 10.19
N VAL A 80 1.60 10.70 10.82
CA VAL A 80 2.18 9.60 11.58
C VAL A 80 2.94 8.63 10.66
N GLY A 81 2.36 8.28 9.51
CA GLY A 81 3.00 7.45 8.49
C GLY A 81 4.25 8.11 7.89
N ARG A 82 4.19 9.41 7.57
CA ARG A 82 5.35 10.18 7.11
C ARG A 82 6.51 10.11 8.10
N ASN A 83 6.22 10.31 9.38
CA ASN A 83 7.23 10.26 10.44
C ASN A 83 7.79 8.84 10.61
N HIS A 84 6.95 7.80 10.51
CA HIS A 84 7.41 6.41 10.53
C HIS A 84 8.36 6.09 9.38
N VAL A 85 8.03 6.51 8.16
CA VAL A 85 8.87 6.33 6.98
C VAL A 85 10.19 7.10 7.10
N ALA A 86 10.15 8.32 7.63
CA ALA A 86 11.37 9.12 7.87
C ALA A 86 12.34 8.46 8.86
N GLN A 87 11.85 7.57 9.73
CA GLN A 87 12.66 6.77 10.67
C GLN A 87 13.13 5.43 10.09
N GLY A 88 12.95 5.20 8.79
CA GLY A 88 13.32 3.96 8.11
C GLY A 88 12.25 2.86 8.16
N GLY A 89 11.05 3.19 8.62
CA GLY A 89 9.90 2.28 8.59
C GLY A 89 9.25 2.18 7.21
N TYR A 90 8.33 1.22 7.07
CA TYR A 90 7.42 1.10 5.93
C TYR A 90 5.99 1.41 6.37
N ALA A 91 5.29 2.27 5.64
CA ALA A 91 3.91 2.64 5.90
C ALA A 91 3.02 2.32 4.69
N LEU A 92 1.90 1.66 4.96
CA LEU A 92 0.93 1.18 3.99
C LEU A 92 -0.48 1.62 4.40
N GLU A 93 -1.22 2.18 3.45
CA GLU A 93 -2.65 2.37 3.58
C GLU A 93 -3.41 1.30 2.82
N ILE A 94 -4.47 0.77 3.43
CA ILE A 94 -5.35 -0.22 2.82
C ILE A 94 -6.62 0.49 2.40
N HIS A 95 -6.97 0.38 1.13
CA HIS A 95 -8.15 0.98 0.53
C HIS A 95 -8.94 -0.09 -0.25
N TYR A 96 -10.26 0.10 -0.34
CA TYR A 96 -11.06 -0.55 -1.37
C TYR A 96 -11.39 0.53 -2.39
N ASP A 97 -11.22 0.21 -3.67
CA ASP A 97 -11.36 1.21 -4.72
C ASP A 97 -12.85 1.50 -4.98
N ALA A 98 -13.11 2.65 -5.59
CA ALA A 98 -14.44 3.07 -5.98
C ALA A 98 -15.11 2.05 -6.93
N TYR A 99 -16.42 1.92 -6.83
CA TYR A 99 -17.20 1.16 -7.82
C TYR A 99 -17.30 1.91 -9.15
N GLY A 100 -17.76 1.23 -10.19
CA GLY A 100 -18.07 1.86 -11.47
C GLY A 100 -16.84 2.45 -12.18
N PRO A 101 -17.01 3.43 -13.08
CA PRO A 101 -15.90 3.96 -13.88
C PRO A 101 -14.89 4.81 -13.08
N ASP A 102 -15.24 5.19 -11.84
CA ASP A 102 -14.38 6.01 -10.99
C ASP A 102 -13.23 5.20 -10.39
N GLY A 103 -13.41 3.89 -10.21
CA GLY A 103 -12.36 2.98 -9.77
C GLY A 103 -11.66 2.26 -10.92
N VAL A 104 -10.41 1.89 -10.70
CA VAL A 104 -9.55 1.09 -11.57
C VAL A 104 -9.52 -0.37 -11.11
N GLY A 105 -9.40 -0.62 -9.80
CA GLY A 105 -9.45 -1.92 -9.17
C GLY A 105 -8.26 -2.25 -8.28
N SER A 106 -7.92 -3.53 -8.18
CA SER A 106 -6.83 -4.00 -7.31
C SER A 106 -5.48 -3.45 -7.77
N GLY A 107 -4.64 -3.04 -6.82
CA GLY A 107 -3.23 -2.75 -7.09
C GLY A 107 -2.55 -1.84 -6.08
N LEU A 108 -1.23 -1.79 -6.18
CA LEU A 108 -0.39 -0.93 -5.35
C LEU A 108 -0.10 0.40 -6.05
N ILE A 109 -0.44 1.49 -5.38
CA ILE A 109 0.02 2.84 -5.70
C ILE A 109 1.31 3.08 -4.88
N PRO A 110 2.49 3.05 -5.53
CA PRO A 110 3.76 3.14 -4.83
C PRO A 110 4.03 4.56 -4.31
N PRO A 111 4.87 4.71 -3.29
CA PRO A 111 5.30 6.03 -2.84
C PRO A 111 6.13 6.75 -3.90
N LEU A 112 6.00 8.08 -3.96
CA LEU A 112 6.66 8.89 -4.99
C LEU A 112 8.12 9.16 -4.68
N ARG A 113 8.49 9.17 -3.40
CA ARG A 113 9.86 9.43 -2.96
C ARG A 113 10.72 8.20 -3.28
N PRO A 114 11.81 8.33 -4.07
CA PRO A 114 12.59 7.18 -4.50
C PRO A 114 13.13 6.33 -3.34
N TRP A 115 13.54 6.97 -2.24
CA TRP A 115 14.11 6.29 -1.07
C TRP A 115 13.08 5.56 -0.20
N SER A 116 11.77 5.80 -0.38
CA SER A 116 10.73 5.04 0.31
C SER A 116 10.23 3.85 -0.50
N ARG A 117 10.69 3.68 -1.75
CA ARG A 117 10.39 2.47 -2.53
C ARG A 117 11.21 1.30 -2.01
N SER A 118 10.57 0.15 -1.92
CA SER A 118 11.11 -1.01 -1.25
C SER A 118 10.66 -2.30 -1.94
N ARG A 119 11.30 -3.42 -1.59
CA ARG A 119 10.86 -4.75 -2.03
C ARG A 119 9.47 -5.12 -1.53
N LEU A 120 8.98 -4.45 -0.49
CA LEU A 120 7.59 -4.58 -0.03
C LEU A 120 6.63 -4.02 -1.08
N ASP A 121 6.99 -2.90 -1.72
CA ASP A 121 6.19 -2.35 -2.81
C ASP A 121 6.20 -3.28 -4.02
N GLU A 122 7.37 -3.84 -4.37
CA GLU A 122 7.48 -4.80 -5.48
C GLU A 122 6.66 -6.07 -5.22
N SER A 123 6.70 -6.62 -4.00
CA SER A 123 5.97 -7.83 -3.66
C SER A 123 4.46 -7.60 -3.59
N LEU A 124 4.02 -6.45 -3.06
CA LEU A 124 2.61 -6.06 -3.06
C LEU A 124 2.12 -5.80 -4.49
N ALA A 125 2.89 -5.11 -5.34
CA ALA A 125 2.54 -4.89 -6.74
C ALA A 125 2.52 -6.20 -7.54
N ALA A 126 3.40 -7.16 -7.24
CA ALA A 126 3.36 -8.48 -7.85
C ALA A 126 2.11 -9.27 -7.44
N ALA A 127 1.69 -9.13 -6.17
CA ALA A 127 0.50 -9.80 -5.67
C ALA A 127 -0.80 -9.17 -6.17
N PHE A 128 -0.92 -7.83 -6.19
CA PHE A 128 -2.18 -7.12 -6.42
C PHE A 128 -2.26 -6.38 -7.77
N GLY A 129 -1.14 -6.27 -8.49
CA GLY A 129 -1.00 -5.44 -9.68
C GLY A 129 -0.37 -4.07 -9.37
N PRO A 130 0.32 -3.43 -10.33
CA PRO A 130 0.86 -2.09 -10.15
C PRO A 130 -0.10 -1.00 -10.63
N TYR A 131 -0.15 0.12 -9.90
CA TYR A 131 -0.64 1.40 -10.43
C TYR A 131 0.51 2.23 -11.03
N PRO A 132 0.21 3.15 -11.97
CA PRO A 132 1.21 4.08 -12.48
C PRO A 132 1.78 4.97 -11.36
N LEU A 133 3.09 5.26 -11.42
CA LEU A 133 3.82 6.11 -10.46
C LEU A 133 3.26 7.55 -10.32
N GLY A 134 2.37 7.99 -11.20
CA GLY A 134 1.73 9.31 -11.16
C GLY A 134 0.21 9.24 -11.07
N TYR A 135 -0.36 8.10 -10.66
CA TYR A 135 -1.81 7.93 -10.56
C TYR A 135 -2.44 9.09 -9.78
N ARG A 136 -3.46 9.72 -10.41
CA ARG A 136 -4.16 10.92 -9.91
C ARG A 136 -3.23 12.05 -9.43
N GLY A 137 -2.13 12.29 -10.16
CA GLY A 137 -1.18 13.37 -9.88
C GLY A 137 -0.28 13.11 -8.66
N GLY A 138 -0.25 11.88 -8.16
CA GLY A 138 0.46 11.52 -6.94
C GLY A 138 -0.34 11.92 -5.71
N LEU A 139 -1.11 10.98 -5.16
CA LEU A 139 -2.03 11.20 -4.04
C LEU A 139 -1.31 11.69 -2.75
N GLY A 140 -2.11 12.14 -1.77
CA GLY A 140 -1.63 12.72 -0.51
C GLY A 140 -0.66 11.83 0.27
N ALA A 141 -0.98 10.53 0.42
CA ALA A 141 -0.10 9.54 1.06
C ALA A 141 1.18 9.24 0.26
N PRO A 142 1.12 8.92 -1.05
CA PRO A 142 2.32 8.69 -1.87
C PRO A 142 3.34 9.84 -1.88
N ARG A 143 2.89 11.10 -1.89
CA ARG A 143 3.78 12.28 -1.76
C ARG A 143 4.54 12.33 -0.44
N ARG A 144 3.99 11.69 0.61
CA ARG A 144 4.54 11.60 1.96
C ARG A 144 5.34 10.31 2.20
N GLY A 145 5.53 9.49 1.16
CA GLY A 145 6.32 8.26 1.23
C GLY A 145 5.52 7.04 1.71
N ILE A 146 4.20 7.14 1.76
CA ILE A 146 3.29 6.09 2.20
C ILE A 146 2.71 5.41 0.96
N ALA A 147 2.74 4.08 0.91
CA ALA A 147 2.10 3.32 -0.16
C ALA A 147 0.59 3.21 0.07
N ILE A 148 -0.20 3.17 -1.00
CA ILE A 148 -1.63 2.82 -0.91
C ILE A 148 -1.84 1.49 -1.64
N LEU A 149 -2.53 0.56 -1.00
CA LEU A 149 -2.96 -0.69 -1.60
C LEU A 149 -4.47 -0.69 -1.77
N GLU A 150 -4.90 -0.66 -3.02
CA GLU A 150 -6.29 -0.90 -3.42
C GLU A 150 -6.53 -2.42 -3.46
N ILE A 151 -7.43 -2.92 -2.63
CA ILE A 151 -7.78 -4.35 -2.58
C ILE A 151 -8.56 -4.78 -3.83
N GLY A 152 -9.41 -3.88 -4.32
CA GLY A 152 -10.37 -4.13 -5.38
C GLY A 152 -11.56 -3.19 -5.24
N LYS A 153 -12.37 -3.09 -6.29
CA LYS A 153 -13.53 -2.21 -6.32
C LYS A 153 -14.62 -2.71 -5.37
N LEU A 154 -15.28 -1.82 -4.64
CA LEU A 154 -16.50 -2.16 -3.88
C LEU A 154 -17.70 -2.37 -4.81
N GLU A 155 -17.65 -3.44 -5.58
CA GLU A 155 -18.75 -3.88 -6.45
C GLU A 155 -18.68 -5.39 -6.71
N GLY A 156 -19.79 -5.94 -7.18
CA GLY A 156 -19.87 -7.32 -7.66
C GLY A 156 -19.46 -8.35 -6.60
N PRO A 157 -18.79 -9.45 -7.01
CA PRO A 157 -18.55 -10.59 -6.11
C PRO A 157 -17.73 -10.26 -4.85
N LEU A 158 -16.85 -9.25 -4.92
CA LEU A 158 -16.07 -8.83 -3.76
C LEU A 158 -16.98 -8.20 -2.70
N GLU A 159 -17.75 -7.19 -3.09
CA GLU A 159 -18.68 -6.52 -2.19
C GLU A 159 -19.76 -7.49 -1.68
N ASP A 160 -20.31 -8.34 -2.56
CA ASP A 160 -21.28 -9.37 -2.19
C ASP A 160 -20.76 -10.32 -1.12
N SER A 161 -19.45 -10.63 -1.14
CA SER A 161 -18.82 -11.51 -0.15
C SER A 161 -18.54 -10.80 1.17
N LEU A 162 -18.15 -9.52 1.13
CA LEU A 162 -17.97 -8.70 2.32
C LEU A 162 -19.29 -8.47 3.06
N ARG A 163 -20.39 -8.21 2.32
CA ARG A 163 -21.69 -7.95 2.92
C ARG A 163 -22.35 -9.19 3.51
N ASP A 164 -22.13 -10.36 2.92
CA ASP A 164 -22.71 -11.62 3.39
C ASP A 164 -22.13 -12.06 4.74
N PRO A 165 -22.92 -12.10 5.84
CA PRO A 165 -22.43 -12.48 7.16
C PRO A 165 -21.78 -13.86 7.22
N GLN A 166 -22.16 -14.80 6.34
CA GLN A 166 -21.60 -16.15 6.32
C GLN A 166 -20.23 -16.21 5.63
N ARG A 167 -19.92 -15.25 4.74
CA ARG A 167 -18.67 -15.21 3.97
C ARG A 167 -17.71 -14.11 4.43
N ARG A 168 -18.22 -13.03 5.01
CA ARG A 168 -17.48 -11.82 5.38
C ARG A 168 -16.15 -12.09 6.06
N GLN A 169 -16.18 -12.89 7.13
CA GLN A 169 -14.97 -13.15 7.91
C GLN A 169 -13.92 -13.89 7.07
N ALA A 170 -14.33 -14.95 6.38
CA ALA A 170 -13.45 -15.71 5.49
C ALA A 170 -12.91 -14.84 4.33
N THR A 171 -13.72 -13.92 3.81
CA THR A 171 -13.29 -12.96 2.78
C THR A 171 -12.23 -12.00 3.30
N ILE A 172 -12.44 -11.40 4.47
CA ILE A 172 -11.48 -10.50 5.12
C ILE A 172 -10.17 -11.24 5.42
N GLU A 173 -10.25 -12.46 5.97
CA GLU A 173 -9.08 -13.29 6.27
C GLU A 173 -8.30 -13.69 5.00
N ALA A 174 -8.99 -14.05 3.92
CA ALA A 174 -8.34 -14.38 2.65
C ALA A 174 -7.60 -13.17 2.05
N ILE A 175 -8.21 -11.99 2.09
CA ILE A 175 -7.59 -10.73 1.64
C ILE A 175 -6.38 -10.43 2.52
N ALA A 176 -6.55 -10.46 3.84
CA ALA A 176 -5.49 -10.16 4.79
C ALA A 176 -4.31 -11.16 4.68
N GLY A 177 -4.60 -12.45 4.48
CA GLY A 177 -3.61 -13.49 4.23
C GLY A 177 -2.77 -13.17 2.98
N ARG A 178 -3.41 -12.83 1.86
CA ARG A 178 -2.71 -12.44 0.62
C ARG A 178 -1.82 -11.22 0.82
N VAL A 179 -2.27 -10.20 1.57
CA VAL A 179 -1.44 -9.03 1.91
C VAL A 179 -0.24 -9.47 2.75
N VAL A 180 -0.46 -10.24 3.81
CA VAL A 180 0.61 -10.68 4.72
C VAL A 180 1.64 -11.55 4.00
N GLU A 181 1.21 -12.46 3.12
CA GLU A 181 2.11 -13.25 2.28
C GLU A 181 2.99 -12.37 1.40
N ALA A 182 2.41 -11.37 0.74
CA ALA A 182 3.16 -10.41 -0.07
C ALA A 182 4.17 -9.62 0.78
N LEU A 183 3.76 -9.14 1.96
CA LEU A 183 4.66 -8.44 2.88
C LEU A 183 5.82 -9.33 3.33
N ARG A 184 5.55 -10.60 3.69
CA ARG A 184 6.59 -11.56 4.07
C ARG A 184 7.56 -11.83 2.93
N ALA A 185 7.08 -11.98 1.70
CA ALA A 185 7.94 -12.18 0.53
C ALA A 185 8.89 -10.98 0.31
N GLY A 186 8.40 -9.75 0.53
CA GLY A 186 9.21 -8.53 0.44
C GLY A 186 10.27 -8.41 1.54
N VAL A 187 10.02 -8.94 2.75
CA VAL A 187 11.01 -8.98 3.85
C VAL A 187 12.01 -10.12 3.71
N ALA A 188 11.57 -11.31 3.28
CA ALA A 188 12.36 -12.54 3.33
C ALA A 188 13.44 -12.66 2.25
N SER A 189 13.41 -11.83 1.22
CA SER A 189 14.39 -11.90 0.13
C SER A 189 15.72 -11.27 0.55
N PRO A 190 16.83 -12.03 0.69
CA PRO A 190 18.12 -11.46 1.03
C PRO A 190 18.57 -10.46 -0.05
N PHE A 191 19.33 -9.46 0.40
CA PHE A 191 20.16 -8.65 -0.48
C PHE A 191 21.16 -9.61 -1.14
N SER A 192 21.06 -9.82 -2.45
CA SER A 192 22.28 -9.99 -3.22
C SER A 192 22.79 -8.57 -3.42
N PRO A 193 23.88 -8.13 -2.77
CA PRO A 193 24.58 -6.97 -3.27
C PRO A 193 24.88 -7.22 -4.75
N PRO A 194 24.83 -6.19 -5.63
CA PRO A 194 25.38 -6.35 -6.96
C PRO A 194 26.80 -6.94 -6.80
N PRO A 195 27.18 -7.97 -7.58
CA PRO A 195 28.53 -8.50 -7.49
C PRO A 195 29.51 -7.34 -7.63
N ASP A 196 30.38 -7.20 -6.63
CA ASP A 196 31.44 -6.19 -6.64
C ASP A 196 32.20 -6.28 -7.97
N GLY A 197 32.20 -5.15 -8.69
CA GLY A 197 33.25 -4.81 -9.64
C GLY A 197 33.49 -5.77 -10.80
N LEU A 198 32.73 -5.60 -11.89
CA LEU A 198 33.31 -5.70 -13.22
C LEU A 198 33.00 -4.43 -14.02
N GLY A 199 34.04 -3.65 -14.30
CA GLY A 199 34.05 -2.76 -15.46
C GLY A 199 34.30 -1.28 -15.19
N SER A 200 35.52 -0.93 -14.80
CA SER A 200 36.12 0.36 -15.20
C SER A 200 37.63 0.21 -15.33
N ALA A 201 38.05 -0.60 -16.31
CA ALA A 201 39.39 -0.50 -16.87
C ALA A 201 39.23 0.03 -18.31
N PRO A 202 39.83 1.19 -18.65
CA PRO A 202 39.90 1.62 -20.04
C PRO A 202 40.75 0.63 -20.83
N PRO A 203 40.45 0.37 -22.11
CA PRO A 203 41.17 -0.60 -22.92
C PRO A 203 42.64 -0.20 -23.03
N GLY A 204 43.51 -1.09 -22.55
CA GLY A 204 44.95 -0.94 -22.60
C GLY A 204 45.44 -0.84 -24.05
N SER A 205 46.18 0.22 -24.34
CA SER A 205 47.03 0.30 -25.52
C SER A 205 48.17 -0.72 -25.39
N SER A 206 48.24 -1.65 -26.34
CA SER A 206 49.34 -2.62 -26.44
C SER A 206 50.72 -1.93 -26.55
N PRO A 207 51.81 -2.60 -26.13
CA PRO A 207 53.11 -1.96 -25.94
C PRO A 207 53.82 -1.69 -27.27
N ARG A 208 54.38 -0.49 -27.43
CA ARG A 208 55.44 -0.24 -28.42
C ARG A 208 56.75 -0.80 -27.87
N ALA A 209 57.30 -1.78 -28.57
CA ALA A 209 58.67 -2.25 -28.36
C ALA A 209 59.65 -1.11 -28.63
N SER A 210 60.49 -0.79 -27.63
CA SER A 210 61.70 -0.02 -27.82
C SER A 210 62.88 -0.99 -27.91
N SER A 211 63.42 -1.19 -29.11
CA SER A 211 64.80 -1.63 -29.30
C SER A 211 65.62 -0.42 -29.76
N ALA A 212 66.54 0.02 -28.91
CA ALA A 212 67.63 0.91 -29.29
C ALA A 212 68.89 0.06 -29.55
N ALA A 213 69.63 0.48 -30.57
CA ALA A 213 70.84 -0.12 -31.12
C ALA A 213 71.93 -0.46 -30.08
N TRP A 214 72.68 -1.55 -30.35
CA TRP A 214 74.06 -1.53 -30.89
C TRP A 214 74.28 -2.82 -31.70
#